data_AF-A0A534V3F8-F1
#
_entry.id   AF-A0A534V3F8-F1
#
_cell.length_a   1.000
_cell.length_b   1.000
_cell.length_c   1.000
_cell.angle_alpha   90.00
_cell.angle_beta   90.00
_cell.angle_gamma   90.00
#
_symmetry.space_group_name_H-M   'P 1'
#
loop_
_entity.id
_entity.type
_entity.pdbx_description
1 polymer ?
#
loop_
_entity_poly.entity_id
_entity_poly.type
_entity_poly.pdbx_seq_one_letter_code
_entity_poly.pdbx_strand_id
1 'polypeptide(L)'
;MDSLYAQRCLNCHGASGRGDGSLAVSLPVLPPDFRDTVQRKSNNQIRRIIAEGRGTMPAFEPALRPSEINDLLQMVRFLSREGRDLAWWERFDTLVVAHCSVPWEAVLGYDDEPPDEQKPEVRRARSNPY
;
A
#
# COMPACT_ATOMS: atom_id res chain seq x y z
N MET A 1 4.02 4.73 -4.59
CA MET A 1 4.63 3.58 -5.29
C MET A 1 5.71 3.00 -4.39
N ASP A 2 5.82 1.67 -4.24
CA ASP A 2 6.90 1.04 -3.46
C ASP A 2 8.24 1.16 -4.22
N SER A 3 9.28 1.64 -3.53
CA SER A 3 10.63 1.84 -4.08
C SER A 3 11.28 0.54 -4.57
N LEU A 4 11.00 -0.59 -3.91
CA LEU A 4 11.58 -1.87 -4.27
C LEU A 4 10.99 -2.41 -5.57
N TYR A 5 9.67 -2.27 -5.74
CA TYR A 5 8.99 -2.60 -6.99
C TYR A 5 9.52 -1.74 -8.15
N ALA A 6 9.71 -0.44 -7.92
CA ALA A 6 10.26 0.46 -8.93
C ALA A 6 11.65 0.04 -9.41
N GLN A 7 12.49 -0.44 -8.50
CA GLN A 7 13.86 -0.86 -8.81
C GLN A 7 13.94 -2.25 -9.46
N ARG A 8 13.06 -3.18 -9.07
CA ARG A 8 13.21 -4.61 -9.41
C ARG A 8 12.17 -5.15 -10.39
N CYS A 9 10.98 -4.57 -10.44
CA CYS A 9 9.85 -5.14 -11.16
C CYS A 9 9.34 -4.24 -12.29
N LEU A 10 9.39 -2.92 -12.10
CA LEU A 10 8.74 -1.92 -12.97
C LEU A 10 9.20 -1.99 -14.43
N ASN A 11 10.50 -2.21 -14.68
CA ASN A 11 11.03 -2.25 -16.04
C ASN A 11 10.46 -3.41 -16.88
N CYS A 12 9.96 -4.48 -16.27
CA CYS A 12 9.33 -5.59 -16.98
C CYS A 12 7.80 -5.57 -16.82
N HIS A 13 7.31 -5.36 -15.61
CA HIS A 13 5.88 -5.48 -15.30
C HIS A 13 5.08 -4.18 -15.50
N GLY A 14 5.76 -3.04 -15.63
CA GLY A 14 5.15 -1.72 -15.79
C GLY A 14 4.56 -1.16 -14.49
N ALA A 15 4.21 0.13 -14.48
CA ALA A 15 3.66 0.78 -13.29
C ALA A 15 2.30 0.21 -12.85
N SER A 16 1.55 -0.35 -13.80
CA SER A 16 0.20 -0.88 -13.59
C SER A 16 0.15 -2.42 -13.53
N GLY A 17 1.31 -3.09 -13.58
CA GLY A 17 1.41 -4.56 -13.51
C GLY A 17 0.86 -5.28 -14.74
N ARG A 18 0.82 -4.62 -15.91
CA ARG A 18 0.25 -5.16 -17.16
C ARG A 18 1.26 -5.90 -18.03
N GLY A 19 2.52 -5.95 -17.61
CA GLY A 19 3.59 -6.52 -18.43
C GLY A 19 4.01 -5.60 -19.57
N ASP A 20 3.83 -4.29 -19.41
CA ASP A 20 4.10 -3.22 -20.36
C ASP A 20 5.31 -2.38 -19.96
N GLY A 21 6.22 -2.95 -19.17
CA GLY A 21 7.47 -2.27 -18.80
C GLY A 21 8.38 -2.02 -20.01
N SER A 22 9.30 -1.06 -19.88
CA SER A 22 10.23 -0.67 -20.96
C SER A 22 11.06 -1.82 -21.54
N LEU A 23 11.36 -2.85 -20.74
CA LEU A 23 12.08 -4.05 -21.16
C LEU A 23 11.16 -5.15 -21.69
N ALA A 24 9.85 -5.08 -21.46
CA ALA A 24 8.91 -6.15 -21.83
C ALA A 24 8.94 -6.47 -23.32
N VAL A 25 9.09 -5.45 -24.18
CA VAL A 25 9.17 -5.59 -25.65
C VAL A 25 10.40 -6.35 -26.13
N SER A 26 11.45 -6.43 -25.31
CA SER A 26 12.70 -7.12 -25.65
C SER A 26 12.75 -8.54 -25.08
N LEU A 27 11.74 -8.96 -24.32
CA LEU A 27 11.70 -10.30 -23.74
C LEU A 27 11.12 -11.30 -24.75
N PRO A 28 11.63 -12.55 -24.79
CA PRO A 28 11.09 -13.60 -25.67
C PRO A 28 9.66 -14.01 -25.30
N VAL A 29 9.25 -13.74 -24.06
CA VAL A 29 7.90 -13.95 -23.55
C VAL A 29 7.50 -12.71 -22.76
N LEU A 30 6.36 -12.11 -23.10
CA LEU A 30 5.85 -10.96 -22.36
C LEU A 30 5.51 -11.37 -20.92
N PRO A 31 5.86 -10.53 -19.93
CA PRO A 31 5.35 -10.70 -18.57
C PRO A 31 3.82 -10.66 -18.59
N PRO A 32 3.13 -11.55 -17.85
CA PRO A 32 1.68 -11.57 -17.87
C PRO A 32 1.08 -10.39 -17.10
N ASP A 33 -0.14 -10.00 -17.46
CA ASP A 33 -0.94 -9.09 -16.64
C ASP A 33 -1.23 -9.73 -15.28
N PHE A 34 -0.99 -8.96 -14.22
CA PHE A 34 -1.27 -9.40 -12.86
C PHE A 34 -2.76 -9.63 -12.61
N ARG A 35 -3.66 -8.90 -13.27
CA ARG A 35 -5.11 -9.08 -13.14
C ARG A 35 -5.53 -10.50 -13.53
N ASP A 36 -4.89 -11.05 -14.55
CA ASP A 36 -5.09 -12.44 -14.94
C ASP A 36 -4.38 -13.40 -14.00
N THR A 37 -3.07 -13.22 -13.83
CA THR A 37 -2.25 -14.31 -13.29
C THR A 37 -2.13 -14.32 -11.78
N VAL A 38 -2.08 -13.16 -11.14
CA VAL A 38 -1.83 -13.05 -9.69
C VAL A 38 -3.11 -13.39 -8.92
N GLN A 39 -4.29 -12.99 -9.41
CA GLN A 39 -5.57 -13.32 -8.76
C GLN A 39 -5.78 -14.83 -8.58
N ARG A 40 -5.29 -15.63 -9.53
CA ARG A 40 -5.44 -17.10 -9.53
C ARG A 40 -4.36 -17.84 -8.72
N LYS A 41 -3.42 -17.13 -8.10
CA LYS A 41 -2.32 -17.74 -7.32
C LYS A 41 -2.53 -17.51 -5.84
N SER A 42 -2.02 -18.40 -5.00
CA SER A 42 -1.91 -18.18 -3.55
C SER A 42 -0.72 -17.27 -3.23
N ASN A 43 -0.71 -16.69 -2.03
CA ASN A 43 0.44 -15.87 -1.57
C ASN A 43 1.74 -16.69 -1.57
N ASN A 44 1.68 -17.97 -1.17
CA ASN A 44 2.87 -18.82 -1.16
C ASN A 44 3.41 -19.07 -2.58
N GLN A 45 2.54 -19.24 -3.57
CA GLN A 45 2.96 -19.38 -4.97
C GLN A 45 3.60 -18.11 -5.50
N ILE A 46 3.05 -16.93 -5.20
CA ILE A 46 3.61 -15.65 -5.64
C ILE A 46 4.97 -15.42 -4.98
N ARG A 47 5.07 -15.65 -3.67
CA ARG A 47 6.33 -15.50 -2.92
C ARG A 47 7.42 -16.39 -3.51
N ARG A 48 7.08 -17.64 -3.81
CA ARG A 48 8.00 -18.59 -4.44
C ARG A 48 8.47 -18.12 -5.82
N ILE A 49 7.56 -17.59 -6.65
CA ILE A 49 7.93 -17.05 -7.97
C ILE A 49 8.86 -15.84 -7.84
N ILE A 50 8.64 -14.96 -6.86
CA ILE A 50 9.53 -13.81 -6.61
C ILE A 50 10.89 -14.30 -6.09
N ALA A 51 10.91 -15.24 -5.15
CA ALA A 51 12.13 -15.77 -4.56
C ALA A 51 12.99 -16.52 -5.59
N GLU A 52 12.40 -17.51 -6.26
CA GLU A 52 13.09 -18.47 -7.13
C GLU A 52 13.14 -18.04 -8.61
N GLY A 53 12.38 -17.02 -8.99
CA GLY A 53 12.18 -16.67 -10.40
C GLY A 53 11.29 -17.66 -11.15
N ARG A 54 11.00 -17.35 -12.41
CA ARG A 54 10.24 -18.25 -13.30
C ARG A 54 10.44 -17.86 -14.76
N GLY A 55 10.95 -18.79 -15.57
CA GLY A 55 11.22 -18.54 -16.98
C GLY A 55 12.28 -17.44 -17.13
N THR A 56 11.92 -16.32 -17.77
CA THR A 56 12.78 -15.14 -17.93
C THR A 56 12.80 -14.22 -16.70
N MET A 57 11.87 -14.40 -15.75
CA MET A 57 11.87 -13.63 -14.51
C MET A 57 13.01 -14.11 -13.60
N PRO A 58 13.95 -13.23 -13.20
CA PRO A 58 15.09 -13.61 -12.37
C PRO A 58 14.65 -14.03 -10.97
N ALA A 59 15.46 -14.86 -10.33
CA ALA A 59 15.38 -15.12 -8.90
C ALA A 59 15.86 -13.89 -8.13
N PHE A 60 15.19 -13.56 -7.03
CA PHE A 60 15.59 -12.46 -6.15
C PHE A 60 16.21 -12.95 -4.84
N GLU A 61 16.10 -14.23 -4.50
CA GLU A 61 16.98 -14.81 -3.48
C GLU A 61 18.35 -15.15 -4.09
N PRO A 62 19.45 -14.96 -3.34
CA PRO A 62 19.53 -14.47 -1.95
C PRO A 62 19.63 -12.94 -1.82
N ALA A 63 19.45 -12.19 -2.91
CA ALA A 63 19.67 -10.74 -2.94
C ALA A 63 18.64 -9.93 -2.14
N LEU A 64 17.42 -10.45 -1.94
CA LEU A 64 16.36 -9.84 -1.13
C LEU A 64 16.09 -10.64 0.14
N ARG A 65 15.76 -9.94 1.21
CA ARG A 65 15.34 -10.52 2.49
C ARG A 65 13.90 -11.04 2.39
N PRO A 66 13.50 -12.03 3.21
CA PRO A 66 12.13 -12.53 3.22
C PRO A 66 11.06 -11.45 3.45
N SER A 67 11.35 -10.40 4.22
CA SER A 67 10.46 -9.26 4.41
C SER A 67 10.24 -8.46 3.12
N GLU A 68 11.31 -8.20 2.36
CA GLU A 68 11.27 -7.48 1.09
C GLU A 68 10.49 -8.24 0.02
N ILE A 69 10.62 -9.58 0.02
CA ILE A 69 9.81 -10.44 -0.86
C ILE A 69 8.32 -10.37 -0.47
N ASN A 70 8.00 -10.31 0.82
CA ASN A 70 6.63 -10.11 1.26
C ASN A 70 6.10 -8.71 0.88
N ASP A 71 6.90 -7.66 0.95
CA ASP A 71 6.51 -6.30 0.52
C ASP A 71 6.19 -6.28 -0.99
N LEU A 72 7.05 -6.89 -1.82
CA LEU A 72 6.80 -7.08 -3.25
C LEU A 72 5.53 -7.88 -3.51
N LEU A 73 5.28 -8.95 -2.74
CA LEU A 73 4.05 -9.73 -2.84
C LEU A 73 2.81 -8.87 -2.57
N GLN A 74 2.84 -8.02 -1.55
CA GLN A 74 1.73 -7.13 -1.23
C GLN A 74 1.52 -6.10 -2.34
N MET A 75 2.61 -5.56 -2.91
CA MET A 75 2.53 -4.65 -4.06
C MET A 75 1.94 -5.33 -5.30
N VAL A 76 2.41 -6.53 -5.65
CA VAL A 76 1.89 -7.30 -6.80
C VAL A 76 0.40 -7.65 -6.61
N ARG A 77 -0.03 -7.98 -5.39
CA ARG A 77 -1.45 -8.15 -5.03
C ARG A 77 -2.25 -6.86 -5.15
N PHE A 78 -1.67 -5.75 -4.73
CA PHE A 78 -2.30 -4.45 -4.87
C PHE A 78 -2.49 -4.07 -6.35
N LEU A 79 -1.52 -4.37 -7.20
CA LEU A 79 -1.59 -4.15 -8.65
C LEU A 79 -2.51 -5.13 -9.39
N SER A 80 -2.71 -6.35 -8.87
CA SER A 80 -3.57 -7.35 -9.51
C SER A 80 -5.07 -7.08 -9.35
N ARG A 81 -5.48 -6.16 -8.47
CA ARG A 81 -6.89 -5.83 -8.24
C ARG A 81 -7.38 -4.91 -9.35
N GLU A 82 -8.38 -5.37 -10.08
CA GLU A 82 -9.08 -4.61 -11.12
C GLU A 82 -9.79 -3.39 -10.51
N GLY A 83 -9.93 -2.29 -11.27
CA GLY A 83 -10.73 -1.13 -10.84
C GLY A 83 -9.97 0.14 -10.44
N ARG A 84 -8.65 0.22 -10.66
CA ARG A 84 -7.97 1.53 -10.70
C ARG A 84 -7.78 1.96 -12.14
N ASP A 85 -8.90 2.30 -12.78
CA ASP A 85 -8.84 3.13 -13.97
C ASP A 85 -8.28 4.49 -13.53
N LEU A 86 -7.08 4.85 -13.99
CA LEU A 86 -6.55 6.19 -13.71
C LEU A 86 -7.50 7.26 -14.24
N ALA A 87 -8.29 6.99 -15.29
CA ALA A 87 -9.31 7.91 -15.76
C ALA A 87 -10.45 8.13 -14.74
N TRP A 88 -10.75 7.14 -13.88
CA TRP A 88 -11.66 7.34 -12.75
C TRP A 88 -11.05 8.30 -11.72
N TRP A 89 -9.76 8.14 -11.40
CA TRP A 89 -9.06 9.05 -10.49
C TRP A 89 -8.87 10.45 -11.08
N GLU A 90 -8.57 10.58 -12.37
CA GLU A 90 -8.47 11.87 -13.08
C GLU A 90 -9.82 12.61 -13.13
N ARG A 91 -10.93 11.88 -13.33
CA ARG A 91 -12.29 12.45 -13.25
C ARG A 91 -12.61 13.00 -11.85
N PHE A 92 -12.05 12.40 -10.82
CA PHE A 92 -12.27 12.79 -9.42
C PHE A 92 -11.06 13.51 -8.81
N ASP A 93 -10.06 13.91 -9.60
CA ASP A 93 -8.78 14.43 -9.09
C ASP A 93 -8.99 15.68 -8.24
N THR A 94 -9.93 16.55 -8.62
CA THR A 94 -10.33 17.71 -7.81
C THR A 94 -10.93 17.31 -6.46
N LEU A 95 -11.69 16.22 -6.42
CA LEU A 95 -12.27 15.69 -5.17
C LEU A 95 -11.21 14.95 -4.35
N VAL A 96 -10.27 14.25 -4.96
CA VAL A 96 -9.19 13.51 -4.28
C VAL A 96 -8.17 14.49 -3.70
N VAL A 97 -7.77 15.53 -4.44
CA VAL A 97 -6.94 16.63 -3.92
C VAL A 97 -7.66 17.39 -2.82
N ALA A 98 -8.98 17.63 -2.95
CA ALA A 98 -9.77 18.22 -1.86
C ALA A 98 -9.78 17.34 -0.61
N HIS A 99 -9.92 16.01 -0.73
CA HIS A 99 -9.86 15.10 0.43
C HIS A 99 -8.45 14.92 1.00
N CYS A 100 -7.40 15.13 0.20
CA CYS A 100 -6.01 15.12 0.69
C CYS A 100 -5.56 16.44 1.32
N SER A 101 -6.15 17.56 0.91
CA SER A 101 -5.81 18.91 1.41
C SER A 101 -6.72 19.38 2.55
N VAL A 102 -7.86 18.72 2.73
CA VAL A 102 -8.74 18.93 3.88
C VAL A 102 -8.24 18.03 5.02
N PRO A 103 -7.95 18.59 6.20
CA PRO A 103 -7.60 17.80 7.37
C PRO A 103 -8.71 16.79 7.66
N TRP A 104 -8.36 15.51 7.81
CA TRP A 104 -9.32 14.44 8.08
C TRP A 104 -10.06 14.69 9.41
N GLU A 105 -9.45 15.46 10.31
CA GLU A 105 -10.00 15.97 11.56
C GLU A 105 -11.27 16.79 11.32
N ALA A 106 -11.27 17.64 10.28
CA ALA A 106 -12.42 18.50 9.93
C ALA A 106 -13.58 17.73 9.28
N VAL A 107 -13.32 16.55 8.71
CA VAL A 107 -14.31 15.73 8.00
C VAL A 107 -14.91 14.65 8.90
N LEU A 108 -14.09 14.05 9.76
CA LEU A 108 -14.50 12.91 10.58
C LEU A 108 -14.97 13.29 11.98
N GLY A 109 -14.86 14.58 12.37
CA GLY A 109 -15.42 15.06 13.64
C GLY A 109 -14.84 14.34 14.85
N TYR A 110 -13.53 14.07 14.83
CA TYR A 110 -12.83 13.61 16.03
C TYR A 110 -12.64 14.82 16.93
N ASP A 111 -13.61 15.06 17.81
CA ASP A 111 -13.45 15.99 18.92
C ASP A 111 -12.43 15.39 19.89
N ASP A 112 -11.20 15.92 19.86
CA ASP A 112 -10.16 15.67 20.86
C ASP A 112 -10.57 16.31 22.20
N GLU A 113 -11.57 15.75 22.88
CA GLU A 113 -11.79 16.05 24.30
C GLU A 113 -11.03 15.00 25.11
N PRO A 114 -9.92 15.37 25.80
CA PRO A 114 -9.18 14.41 26.61
C PRO A 114 -10.07 13.93 27.77
N PRO A 115 -9.91 12.67 28.24
CA PRO A 115 -10.72 12.16 29.35
C PRO A 115 -10.47 13.03 30.58
N ASP A 116 -11.55 13.57 31.15
CA ASP A 116 -11.56 14.44 32.32
C ASP A 116 -10.74 13.84 33.48
N GLU A 117 -9.52 14.36 33.69
CA GLU A 117 -8.69 14.05 34.84
C GLU A 117 -9.32 14.66 36.10
N GLN A 118 -9.92 13.80 36.92
CA GLN A 118 -10.43 14.09 38.25
C GLN A 118 -9.43 14.94 39.07
N LYS A 119 -9.73 16.24 39.22
CA LYS A 119 -8.96 17.13 40.10
C LYS A 119 -9.25 16.82 41.58
N PRO A 120 -8.24 16.83 42.46
CA PRO A 120 -8.40 16.44 43.85
C PRO A 120 -9.15 17.51 44.66
N GLU A 121 -10.00 17.03 45.55
CA GLU A 121 -10.87 17.78 46.44
C GLU A 121 -10.06 18.63 47.44
N VAL A 122 -10.08 19.96 47.29
CA VAL A 122 -9.46 20.87 48.25
C VAL A 122 -10.39 21.03 49.44
N ARG A 123 -10.14 20.25 50.51
CA ARG A 123 -10.75 20.42 51.84
C ARG A 123 -10.56 21.86 52.34
N ARG A 124 -11.63 22.67 52.32
CA ARG A 124 -11.68 23.91 53.10
C ARG A 124 -11.99 23.58 54.57
N ALA A 125 -10.99 23.74 55.41
CA ALA A 125 -11.12 23.65 56.85
C ALA A 125 -11.68 24.96 57.44
N ARG A 126 -12.82 24.78 58.15
CA ARG A 126 -13.26 25.42 59.41
C ARG A 126 -13.58 26.92 59.44
N SER A 127 -14.80 27.20 59.96
CA SER A 127 -14.94 27.93 61.23
C SER A 127 -16.30 27.69 61.88
N ASN A 128 -16.28 27.09 63.07
CA ASN A 128 -17.38 27.03 64.03
C ASN A 128 -17.49 28.38 64.76
N PRO A 129 -18.70 28.85 65.08
CA PRO A 129 -18.88 29.50 66.38
C PRO A 129 -20.17 29.04 67.09
N TYR A 130 -19.95 28.43 68.26
CA TYR A 130 -20.81 28.26 69.45
C TYR A 130 -22.21 27.66 69.28
#